data_AF-A0A401L7Q3-F1
#
_entry.id   AF-A0A401L7Q3-F1
#
_cell.length_a   1.000
_cell.length_b   1.000
_cell.length_c   1.000
_cell.angle_alpha   90.00
_cell.angle_beta   90.00
_cell.angle_gamma   90.00
#
_symmetry.space_group_name_H-M   'P 1'
#
loop_
_entity.id
_entity.type
_entity.pdbx_description
1 polymer ?
#
loop_
_entity_poly.entity_id
_entity_poly.type
_entity_poly.pdbx_seq_one_letter_code
_entity_poly.pdbx_strand_id
1 'polypeptide(L)'
;MYKVSDETQDHIFEPKLATAIEKPIKKARMEYDVVEAQAKFGIFVFRDYHGILIRKDDVRFIFQVRFLKVPRRIYRVSCPAIIHAGILDEVQRQDLWIKLDAARDWIPQNDWTGVGMKREDRFLVLG
;
A
#
# COMPACT_ATOMS: atom_id res chain seq x y z
N MET A 1 44.72 0.95 59.51
CA MET A 1 44.69 2.42 59.30
C MET A 1 43.25 2.81 58.95
N TYR A 2 42.85 4.06 59.17
CA TYR A 2 41.52 4.70 58.97
C TYR A 2 40.71 4.20 57.74
N LYS A 3 39.38 3.93 57.82
CA LYS A 3 38.18 4.82 57.77
C LYS A 3 38.01 5.57 56.41
N VAL A 4 36.84 5.87 55.81
CA VAL A 4 35.36 5.81 56.07
C VAL A 4 34.66 6.21 54.72
N SER A 5 33.44 5.89 54.26
CA SER A 5 32.33 4.93 54.52
C SER A 5 31.35 4.95 53.29
N ASP A 6 30.07 4.58 53.45
CA ASP A 6 28.88 5.03 52.65
C ASP A 6 28.71 4.45 51.21
N GLU A 7 27.56 4.42 50.52
CA GLU A 7 26.08 4.49 50.75
C GLU A 7 25.40 4.11 49.38
N THR A 8 24.19 3.55 49.21
CA THR A 8 23.32 2.71 50.07
C THR A 8 22.15 2.07 49.26
N GLN A 9 21.56 0.99 49.79
CA GLN A 9 20.25 0.35 49.50
C GLN A 9 19.77 -0.03 48.07
N ASP A 10 19.10 -1.19 47.99
CA ASP A 10 18.14 -1.52 46.93
C ASP A 10 16.95 -0.56 46.92
N HIS A 11 16.53 -0.05 45.76
CA HIS A 11 15.14 0.40 45.57
C HIS A 11 14.61 0.19 44.14
N ILE A 12 13.40 -0.38 44.09
CA ILE A 12 12.59 -0.54 42.87
C ILE A 12 12.18 0.84 42.34
N PHE A 13 12.35 1.08 41.05
CA PHE A 13 11.74 2.23 40.37
C PHE A 13 10.74 1.80 39.30
N GLU A 14 9.45 1.86 39.66
CA GLU A 14 8.39 2.03 38.67
C GLU A 14 8.38 3.50 38.18
N PRO A 15 8.46 3.77 36.87
CA PRO A 15 7.96 5.02 36.32
C PRO A 15 6.42 4.92 36.16
N LYS A 16 5.67 5.23 37.22
CA LYS A 16 4.20 5.29 37.17
C LYS A 16 3.71 6.48 36.32
N LEU A 17 2.73 6.20 35.46
CA LEU A 17 1.87 7.14 34.73
C LEU A 17 2.55 8.22 33.86
N ALA A 18 2.51 7.99 32.55
CA ALA A 18 2.09 9.02 31.61
C ALA A 18 0.96 8.45 30.74
N THR A 19 -0.20 9.11 30.69
CA THR A 19 -1.42 8.59 30.05
C THR A 19 -1.35 8.69 28.53
N ALA A 20 -0.55 7.82 27.91
CA ALA A 20 -0.51 7.66 26.46
C ALA A 20 -1.84 7.06 25.97
N ILE A 21 -2.78 7.94 25.60
CA ILE A 21 -3.94 7.57 24.79
C ILE A 21 -3.39 7.17 23.41
N GLU A 22 -3.07 5.88 23.27
CA GLU A 22 -2.68 5.26 22.00
C GLU A 22 -3.84 5.42 21.01
N LYS A 23 -3.68 6.44 20.16
CA LYS A 23 -4.69 6.99 19.24
C LYS A 23 -5.47 5.87 18.55
N PRO A 24 -6.81 5.97 18.43
CA PRO A 24 -7.66 4.89 17.97
C PRO A 24 -7.10 4.27 16.69
N ILE A 25 -6.80 2.96 16.77
CA ILE A 25 -6.11 2.15 15.76
C ILE A 25 -6.45 2.69 14.38
N LYS A 26 -5.50 3.38 13.73
CA LYS A 26 -5.75 4.14 12.48
C LYS A 26 -6.44 3.21 11.51
N LYS A 27 -7.77 3.37 11.33
CA LYS A 27 -8.61 2.42 10.59
C LYS A 27 -7.87 1.97 9.36
N ALA A 28 -7.52 0.68 9.31
CA ALA A 28 -6.69 0.13 8.24
C ALA A 28 -7.28 0.60 6.91
N ARG A 29 -6.54 1.47 6.20
CA ARG A 29 -7.05 2.12 4.99
C ARG A 29 -7.34 0.98 4.03
N MET A 30 -8.61 0.71 3.74
CA MET A 30 -8.99 -0.39 2.85
C MET A 30 -8.26 -0.22 1.52
N GLU A 31 -7.32 -1.13 1.27
CA GLU A 31 -6.59 -1.23 0.01
C GLU A 31 -7.39 -2.20 -0.84
N TYR A 32 -8.13 -1.66 -1.80
CA TYR A 32 -8.96 -2.47 -2.69
C TYR A 32 -8.06 -3.23 -3.67
N ASP A 33 -8.53 -4.38 -4.16
CA ASP A 33 -7.95 -4.95 -5.37
C ASP A 33 -8.26 -4.03 -6.57
N VAL A 34 -7.30 -3.88 -7.50
CA VAL A 34 -7.45 -3.00 -8.67
C VAL A 34 -8.64 -3.40 -9.57
N VAL A 35 -8.90 -4.70 -9.74
CA VAL A 35 -10.00 -5.23 -10.56
C VAL A 35 -11.33 -5.01 -9.85
N GLU A 36 -11.39 -5.32 -8.55
CA GLU A 36 -12.58 -5.03 -7.75
C GLU A 36 -12.91 -3.53 -7.71
N ALA A 37 -11.90 -2.68 -7.61
CA ALA A 37 -12.08 -1.23 -7.57
C ALA A 37 -12.65 -0.68 -8.90
N GLN A 38 -12.15 -1.20 -10.02
CA GLN A 38 -12.68 -0.89 -11.35
C GLN A 38 -14.14 -1.36 -11.48
N ALA A 39 -14.43 -2.62 -11.17
CA ALA A 39 -15.80 -3.18 -11.24
C ALA A 39 -16.80 -2.45 -10.32
N LYS A 40 -16.43 -2.24 -9.05
CA LYS A 40 -17.35 -1.73 -8.01
C LYS A 40 -17.53 -0.21 -8.09
N PHE A 41 -16.48 0.55 -8.43
CA PHE A 41 -16.48 2.02 -8.33
C PHE A 41 -16.08 2.77 -9.61
N GLY A 42 -15.42 2.10 -10.55
CA GLY A 42 -14.75 2.69 -11.70
C GLY A 42 -13.55 3.54 -11.28
N ILE A 43 -12.33 3.15 -11.65
CA ILE A 43 -11.14 3.98 -11.40
C ILE A 43 -11.21 5.16 -12.36
N PHE A 44 -11.35 6.38 -11.84
CA PHE A 44 -11.32 7.58 -12.67
C PHE A 44 -9.89 7.86 -13.13
N VAL A 45 -8.96 7.92 -12.18
CA VAL A 45 -7.56 8.26 -12.44
C VAL A 45 -6.67 7.71 -11.33
N PHE A 46 -5.51 7.17 -11.71
CA PHE A 46 -4.40 6.93 -10.78
C PHE A 46 -3.71 8.27 -10.46
N ARG A 47 -3.07 8.39 -9.31
CA ARG A 47 -2.59 9.68 -8.80
C ARG A 47 -1.11 9.68 -8.43
N ASP A 48 -0.72 8.76 -7.55
CA ASP A 48 0.60 8.71 -6.95
C ASP A 48 0.95 7.24 -6.71
N TYR A 49 2.21 6.86 -6.92
CA TYR A 49 2.74 5.55 -6.52
C TYR A 49 3.15 5.57 -5.04
N HIS A 50 3.04 4.43 -4.34
CA HIS A 50 3.24 4.34 -2.88
C HIS A 50 4.24 3.26 -2.43
N GLY A 51 4.87 2.53 -3.36
CA GLY A 51 5.74 1.38 -3.05
C GLY A 51 5.04 0.03 -3.28
N ILE A 52 5.79 -1.05 -3.09
CA ILE A 52 5.31 -2.44 -3.17
C ILE A 52 4.77 -2.95 -1.83
N LEU A 53 3.76 -3.82 -1.90
CA LEU A 53 3.28 -4.66 -0.81
C LEU A 53 3.67 -6.10 -1.10
N ILE A 54 4.62 -6.63 -0.32
CA ILE A 54 5.03 -8.03 -0.37
C ILE A 54 4.14 -8.83 0.58
N ARG A 55 3.46 -9.85 0.06
CA ARG A 55 2.84 -10.95 0.80
C ARG A 55 3.62 -12.23 0.48
N LYS A 56 3.38 -13.33 1.22
CA LYS A 56 4.19 -14.56 1.11
C LYS A 56 4.40 -15.05 -0.32
N ASP A 57 3.35 -15.01 -1.13
CA ASP A 57 3.27 -15.63 -2.45
C ASP A 57 2.77 -14.64 -3.54
N ASP A 58 2.73 -13.33 -3.24
CA ASP A 58 2.10 -12.28 -4.05
C ASP A 58 2.75 -10.91 -3.76
N VAL A 59 3.22 -10.22 -4.80
CA VAL A 59 3.80 -8.87 -4.68
C VAL A 59 3.02 -7.89 -5.55
N ARG A 60 2.55 -6.79 -4.94
CA ARG A 60 1.65 -5.82 -5.57
C ARG A 60 2.19 -4.40 -5.48
N PHE A 61 2.04 -3.63 -6.55
CA PHE A 61 2.22 -2.19 -6.51
C PHE A 61 1.04 -1.53 -5.77
N ILE A 62 1.32 -0.58 -4.88
CA ILE A 62 0.29 0.23 -4.23
C ILE A 62 0.20 1.59 -4.92
N PHE A 63 -1.01 1.99 -5.31
CA PHE A 63 -1.29 3.30 -5.90
C PHE A 63 -2.33 4.08 -5.12
N GLN A 64 -2.26 5.41 -5.19
CA GLN A 64 -3.40 6.29 -4.96
C GLN A 64 -4.30 6.34 -6.20
N VAL A 65 -5.60 6.28 -6.00
CA VAL A 65 -6.63 6.45 -7.04
C VAL A 65 -7.77 7.34 -6.56
N ARG A 66 -8.52 7.88 -7.53
CA ARG A 66 -9.87 8.42 -7.33
C ARG A 66 -10.86 7.57 -8.11
N PHE A 67 -12.06 7.37 -7.58
CA PHE A 67 -13.11 6.61 -8.27
C PHE A 67 -14.16 7.52 -8.92
N LEU A 68 -14.74 7.10 -10.04
CA LEU A 68 -15.81 7.80 -10.76
C LEU A 68 -17.03 8.06 -9.88
N LYS A 69 -17.42 7.09 -9.05
CA LYS A 69 -18.57 7.22 -8.13
C LYS A 69 -18.29 8.16 -6.93
N VAL A 70 -17.03 8.44 -6.59
CA VAL A 70 -16.64 9.26 -5.41
C VAL A 70 -15.36 10.10 -5.64
N PRO A 71 -15.31 10.98 -6.65
CA PRO A 71 -14.07 11.59 -7.15
C PRO A 71 -13.44 12.64 -6.22
N ARG A 72 -14.13 13.02 -5.14
CA ARG A 72 -13.63 13.93 -4.09
C ARG A 72 -12.77 13.22 -3.03
N ARG A 73 -12.70 11.88 -3.04
CA ARG A 73 -11.92 11.10 -2.07
C ARG A 73 -10.80 10.34 -2.77
N ILE A 74 -9.68 10.22 -2.07
CA ILE A 74 -8.50 9.44 -2.48
C ILE A 74 -8.54 8.10 -1.75
N TYR A 75 -8.32 7.04 -2.51
CA TYR A 75 -8.28 5.66 -2.03
C TYR A 75 -6.95 5.01 -2.39
N ARG A 76 -6.65 3.85 -1.78
CA ARG A 76 -5.55 2.98 -2.18
C ARG A 76 -6.08 1.77 -2.93
N VAL A 77 -5.37 1.37 -3.98
CA VAL A 77 -5.52 0.07 -4.63
C VAL A 77 -4.21 -0.69 -4.58
N SER A 78 -4.31 -2.01 -4.46
CA SER A 78 -3.23 -2.95 -4.69
C SER A 78 -3.37 -3.56 -6.08
N CYS A 79 -2.29 -3.54 -6.85
CA CYS A 79 -2.24 -3.96 -8.24
C CYS A 79 -1.12 -4.98 -8.42
N PRO A 80 -1.41 -6.26 -8.71
CA PRO A 80 -0.39 -7.18 -9.18
C PRO A 80 0.10 -6.74 -10.59
N ALA A 81 1.24 -7.26 -11.03
CA ALA A 81 1.76 -6.97 -12.37
C ALA A 81 0.98 -7.74 -13.47
N ILE A 82 0.57 -8.98 -13.15
CA ILE A 82 -0.33 -9.81 -13.96
C ILE A 82 -1.72 -9.74 -13.34
N ILE A 83 -2.71 -9.31 -14.10
CA ILE A 83 -4.03 -8.89 -13.62
C ILE A 83 -5.09 -9.73 -14.32
N HIS A 84 -5.66 -10.71 -13.61
CA HIS A 84 -6.78 -11.50 -14.10
C HIS A 84 -8.09 -10.73 -13.89
N ALA A 85 -8.64 -10.21 -14.99
CA ALA A 85 -9.71 -9.21 -14.99
C ALA A 85 -11.02 -9.70 -15.63
N GLY A 86 -11.27 -11.02 -15.68
CA GLY A 86 -12.46 -11.61 -16.31
C GLY A 86 -13.83 -11.25 -15.70
N ILE A 87 -13.87 -10.52 -14.57
CA ILE A 87 -15.10 -9.90 -14.05
C ILE A 87 -15.41 -8.52 -14.66
N LEU A 88 -14.48 -7.96 -15.44
CA LEU A 88 -14.63 -6.71 -16.17
C LEU A 88 -15.03 -7.00 -17.62
N ASP A 89 -15.91 -6.18 -18.19
CA ASP A 89 -16.15 -6.18 -19.64
C ASP A 89 -14.92 -5.68 -20.41
N GLU A 90 -14.92 -5.86 -21.73
CA GLU A 90 -13.78 -5.52 -22.59
C GLU A 90 -13.42 -4.03 -22.54
N VAL A 91 -14.41 -3.13 -22.46
CA VAL A 91 -14.20 -1.68 -22.36
C VAL A 91 -13.58 -1.34 -21.01
N GLN A 92 -14.07 -1.95 -19.93
CA GLN A 92 -13.51 -1.79 -18.58
C GLN A 92 -12.07 -2.33 -18.46
N ARG A 93 -11.73 -3.43 -19.16
CA ARG A 93 -10.36 -3.97 -19.22
C ARG A 93 -9.43 -3.04 -20.01
N GLN A 94 -9.86 -2.55 -21.17
CA GLN A 94 -9.07 -1.64 -22.00
C GLN A 94 -8.84 -0.28 -21.32
N ASP A 95 -9.88 0.28 -20.69
CA ASP A 95 -9.81 1.49 -19.87
C ASP A 95 -8.85 1.34 -18.69
N LEU A 96 -8.88 0.20 -17.99
CA LEU A 96 -7.95 -0.12 -16.91
C LEU A 96 -6.51 -0.25 -17.43
N TRP A 97 -6.30 -0.94 -18.56
CA TRP A 97 -4.98 -1.11 -19.17
C TRP A 97 -4.35 0.23 -19.58
N ILE A 98 -5.09 1.11 -20.25
CA ILE A 98 -4.62 2.46 -20.64
C ILE A 98 -4.18 3.26 -19.39
N LYS A 99 -4.98 3.20 -18.32
CA LYS A 99 -4.69 3.91 -17.06
C LYS A 99 -3.47 3.36 -16.32
N LEU A 100 -3.24 2.05 -16.42
CA LEU A 100 -2.07 1.39 -15.83
C LEU A 100 -0.79 1.61 -16.66
N ASP A 101 -0.86 1.61 -17.99
CA ASP A 101 0.30 1.91 -18.85
C ASP A 101 0.79 3.35 -18.65
N ALA A 102 -0.12 4.29 -18.36
CA ALA A 102 0.21 5.66 -17.98
C ALA A 102 0.78 5.78 -16.55
N ALA A 103 0.34 4.94 -15.60
CA ALA A 103 0.84 4.94 -14.22
C ALA A 103 2.18 4.18 -14.04
N ARG A 104 2.50 3.28 -14.98
CA ARG A 104 3.73 2.46 -15.07
C ARG A 104 5.02 3.25 -14.86
N ASP A 105 5.08 4.45 -15.42
CA ASP A 105 6.29 5.28 -15.44
C ASP A 105 6.56 6.00 -14.10
N TRP A 106 5.59 5.98 -13.18
CA TRP A 106 5.75 6.49 -11.81
C TRP A 106 6.40 5.47 -10.86
N ILE A 107 6.50 4.20 -11.28
CA ILE A 107 7.14 3.13 -10.50
C ILE A 107 8.66 3.12 -10.79
N PRO A 108 9.54 3.15 -9.78
CA PRO A 108 11.00 2.99 -9.95
C PRO A 108 11.39 1.64 -10.56
N GLN A 109 12.49 1.58 -11.32
CA GLN A 109 12.95 0.32 -11.94
C GLN A 109 13.28 -0.77 -10.89
N ASN A 110 13.75 -0.36 -9.71
CA ASN A 110 14.05 -1.27 -8.59
C ASN A 110 12.79 -2.00 -8.10
N ASP A 111 11.63 -1.33 -8.12
CA ASP A 111 10.37 -1.87 -7.62
C ASP A 111 9.75 -2.84 -8.65
N TRP A 112 9.91 -2.57 -9.96
CA TRP A 112 9.66 -3.56 -11.01
C TRP A 112 10.55 -4.79 -10.86
N THR A 113 11.85 -4.56 -10.61
CA THR A 113 12.82 -5.65 -10.39
C THR A 113 12.44 -6.47 -9.14
N GLY A 114 11.86 -5.83 -8.12
CA GLY A 114 11.31 -6.45 -6.92
C GLY A 114 10.07 -7.33 -7.14
N VAL A 115 9.39 -7.23 -8.28
CA VAL A 115 8.33 -8.18 -8.71
C VAL A 115 8.83 -9.21 -9.75
N GLY A 116 10.15 -9.25 -10.01
CA GLY A 116 10.75 -10.15 -11.00
C GLY A 116 10.54 -9.75 -12.45
N MET A 117 10.09 -8.51 -12.72
CA MET A 117 9.81 -7.98 -14.05
C MET A 117 10.63 -6.72 -14.32
N LYS A 118 10.56 -6.20 -15.55
CA LYS A 118 11.08 -4.90 -15.94
C LYS A 118 9.92 -3.94 -16.22
N ARG A 119 10.15 -2.63 -16.16
CA ARG A 119 9.12 -1.63 -16.52
C ARG A 119 8.61 -1.84 -17.95
N GLU A 120 9.49 -2.29 -18.84
CA GLU A 120 9.25 -2.54 -20.25
C GLU A 120 8.24 -3.68 -20.50
N ASP A 121 8.07 -4.60 -19.54
CA ASP A 121 7.13 -5.74 -19.62
C ASP A 121 5.67 -5.32 -19.37
N ARG A 122 5.46 -4.14 -18.75
CA ARG A 122 4.17 -3.49 -18.45
C ARG A 122 3.26 -4.28 -17.50
N PHE A 123 2.04 -3.78 -17.34
CA PHE A 123 0.93 -4.48 -16.70
C PHE A 123 0.20 -5.36 -17.73
N LEU A 124 0.00 -6.64 -17.39
CA LEU A 124 -0.72 -7.60 -18.24
C LEU A 124 -2.16 -7.73 -17.74
N VAL A 125 -3.11 -7.07 -18.42
CA VAL A 125 -4.56 -7.18 -18.11
C VAL A 125 -5.17 -8.28 -18.98
N LEU A 126 -5.55 -9.38 -18.34
CA LEU A 126 -6.08 -10.59 -18.97
C LEU A 126 -7.61 -10.67 -18.79
N GLY A 127 -8.33 -11.15 -19.82
CA GLY A 127 -9.75 -11.44 -19.77
C GLY A 127 -10.07 -12.80 -19.13
#